data_AF-A0A7J7HKK7-F1
#
_entry.id   AF-A0A7J7HKK7-F1
#
_cell.length_a   1.000
_cell.length_b   1.000
_cell.length_c   1.000
_cell.angle_alpha   90.00
_cell.angle_beta   90.00
_cell.angle_gamma   90.00
#
_symmetry.space_group_name_H-M   'P 1'
#
loop_
_entity.id
_entity.type
_entity.pdbx_description
1 polymer ?
#
loop_
_entity_poly.entity_id
_entity_poly.type
_entity_poly.pdbx_seq_one_letter_code
_entity_poly.pdbx_strand_id
1 'polypeptide(L)'
;MLKPINRTCKPIKTVAQLGHFTCEEEEHKASKTLTRRRRSSAPPWKARNEASAQMIDEIYSNGGDDSRRHRPIINGEQLDIEAYAALYSGRTKISRLLFIANRCDNVSMQLEALRMAYDEVKKGENTQLFREVVQKIDGRLGQSYGNDSAWIEAVERRAEQKKEKLETELNAYRTNLIKESIRMGYNDFGDFYYAHGALGDAFKNYVRTRDYCTTSKHIIHIIEMGQFIHVSSYVGKAEQNSEALEPITVAKLRAAAGLALLEAKKYKLAARKFLETGHELGNNYTEVIAPQDIATYGGLCALASFDRAELKARIDSHNKILYARHADQRNATFQRVLQTGNEFDRDVRAMLLRASLIKHDYNLRSSRKL
;
A
#
# COMPACT_ATOMS: atom_id res chain seq x y z
N MET A 1 34.18 25.56 -44.81
CA MET A 1 34.88 24.25 -44.73
C MET A 1 34.25 23.41 -43.63
N LEU A 2 33.93 22.14 -43.94
CA LEU A 2 33.65 20.99 -43.05
C LEU A 2 32.40 21.10 -42.12
N LYS A 3 31.19 20.70 -42.55
CA LYS A 3 30.55 19.35 -42.62
C LYS A 3 30.26 18.65 -41.26
N PRO A 4 29.00 18.21 -41.01
CA PRO A 4 28.59 17.46 -39.82
C PRO A 4 28.76 15.94 -39.98
N ILE A 5 28.98 15.22 -38.88
CA ILE A 5 29.02 13.75 -38.85
C ILE A 5 27.72 13.20 -38.30
N ASN A 6 27.02 12.49 -39.19
CA ASN A 6 25.89 11.61 -38.92
C ASN A 6 26.43 10.25 -38.44
N ARG A 7 25.90 9.68 -37.36
CA ARG A 7 25.97 8.23 -37.12
C ARG A 7 24.61 7.69 -36.72
N THR A 8 24.03 7.02 -37.70
CA THR A 8 22.95 6.05 -37.60
C THR A 8 23.42 4.81 -36.83
N CYS A 9 22.56 4.25 -35.97
CA CYS A 9 22.53 2.82 -35.71
C CYS A 9 21.08 2.36 -35.53
N LYS A 10 20.72 1.37 -36.36
CA LYS A 10 19.44 0.68 -36.45
C LYS A 10 19.38 -0.49 -35.43
N PRO A 11 18.20 -1.11 -35.23
CA PRO A 11 17.85 -1.87 -34.03
C PRO A 11 18.23 -3.35 -34.13
N ILE A 12 18.43 -3.99 -32.97
CA ILE A 12 18.48 -5.46 -32.84
C ILE A 12 17.13 -5.93 -32.27
N LYS A 13 16.46 -6.81 -33.01
CA LYS A 13 15.28 -7.57 -32.61
C LYS A 13 15.69 -8.90 -31.95
N THR A 14 14.73 -9.46 -31.20
CA THR A 14 14.55 -10.90 -30.85
C THR A 14 15.46 -11.38 -29.69
N VAL A 15 15.02 -12.13 -28.67
CA VAL A 15 14.08 -13.26 -28.57
C VAL A 15 13.54 -13.36 -27.13
N ALA A 16 12.29 -13.82 -26.98
CA ALA A 16 11.66 -14.23 -25.72
C ALA A 16 12.06 -15.66 -25.32
N GLN A 17 12.31 -15.95 -24.04
CA GLN A 17 12.01 -17.27 -23.45
C GLN A 17 12.11 -17.27 -21.92
N LEU A 18 10.96 -17.59 -21.31
CA LEU A 18 10.69 -18.50 -20.18
C LEU A 18 11.81 -18.81 -19.17
N GLY A 19 11.51 -18.64 -17.89
CA GLY A 19 12.28 -19.22 -16.79
C GLY A 19 11.58 -19.06 -15.45
N HIS A 20 10.93 -20.14 -15.00
CA HIS A 20 10.59 -20.40 -13.61
C HIS A 20 11.78 -20.10 -12.68
N PHE A 21 11.55 -19.44 -11.55
CA PHE A 21 12.45 -19.54 -10.41
C PHE A 21 11.65 -19.70 -9.11
N THR A 22 11.79 -20.90 -8.58
CA THR A 22 11.39 -21.38 -7.26
C THR A 22 12.17 -20.65 -6.17
N CYS A 23 11.51 -20.38 -5.04
CA CYS A 23 12.17 -20.02 -3.79
C CYS A 23 12.85 -21.28 -3.23
N GLU A 24 14.16 -21.24 -3.06
CA GLU A 24 14.89 -22.18 -2.20
C GLU A 24 15.34 -21.46 -0.92
N GLU A 25 15.06 -22.13 0.18
CA GLU A 25 15.57 -21.90 1.52
C GLU A 25 17.10 -22.05 1.56
N GLU A 26 17.80 -21.18 2.29
CA GLU A 26 19.04 -21.58 2.96
C GLU A 26 19.18 -20.88 4.31
N GLU A 27 18.91 -21.64 5.37
CA GLU A 27 19.58 -21.51 6.67
C GLU A 27 20.81 -22.42 6.67
N HIS A 28 22.02 -21.90 6.97
CA HIS A 28 22.83 -22.34 8.12
C HIS A 28 24.27 -21.77 8.19
N LYS A 29 24.62 -21.35 9.43
CA LYS A 29 25.86 -21.58 10.21
C LYS A 29 27.23 -21.06 9.72
N ALA A 30 27.81 -20.17 10.55
CA ALA A 30 29.19 -20.29 11.09
C ALA A 30 29.30 -19.47 12.41
N SER A 31 29.26 -20.11 13.59
CA SER A 31 30.39 -20.44 14.51
C SER A 31 31.29 -19.26 14.91
N LYS A 32 31.19 -18.73 16.14
CA LYS A 32 31.90 -19.13 17.39
C LYS A 32 33.43 -18.95 17.37
N THR A 33 33.90 -17.89 18.03
CA THR A 33 35.06 -17.80 18.98
C THR A 33 35.08 -16.34 19.48
N LEU A 34 35.00 -16.00 20.76
CA LEU A 34 36.10 -16.09 21.72
C LEU A 34 35.57 -15.85 23.15
N THR A 35 35.79 -16.82 24.03
CA THR A 35 35.55 -16.75 25.46
C THR A 35 36.67 -15.95 26.13
N ARG A 36 36.35 -14.90 26.90
CA ARG A 36 37.22 -14.42 27.97
C ARG A 36 36.42 -13.90 29.17
N ARG A 37 36.38 -14.73 30.22
CA ARG A 37 35.92 -14.37 31.57
C ARG A 37 36.71 -13.16 32.10
N ARG A 38 36.02 -12.11 32.58
CA ARG A 38 36.46 -11.30 33.72
C ARG A 38 35.27 -10.86 34.57
N ARG A 39 35.54 -10.82 35.88
CA ARG A 39 34.64 -10.73 37.03
C ARG A 39 33.94 -9.37 37.18
N SER A 40 32.71 -9.44 37.67
CA SER A 40 31.99 -8.53 38.58
C SER A 40 32.61 -7.17 38.97
N SER A 41 31.87 -6.09 38.67
CA SER A 41 31.54 -4.99 39.63
C SER A 41 30.62 -3.97 38.93
N ALA A 42 29.35 -3.90 39.32
CA ALA A 42 28.42 -2.86 38.87
C ALA A 42 28.58 -1.60 39.77
N PRO A 43 28.57 -0.37 39.23
CA PRO A 43 28.63 0.84 40.05
C PRO A 43 27.26 1.25 40.62
N PRO A 44 27.22 2.04 41.72
CA PRO A 44 26.05 2.19 42.57
C PRO A 44 25.32 3.51 42.30
N TRP A 45 24.13 3.42 41.71
CA TRP A 45 23.09 4.44 41.78
C TRP A 45 21.71 3.83 41.49
N LYS A 46 21.35 2.82 42.30
CA LYS A 46 19.96 2.39 42.49
C LYS A 46 19.56 2.73 43.93
N ALA A 47 19.07 3.94 44.14
CA ALA A 47 18.35 4.33 45.36
C ALA A 47 17.64 5.67 45.14
N ARG A 48 16.51 5.66 44.41
CA ARG A 48 15.35 6.56 44.58
C ARG A 48 14.33 6.33 43.47
N ASN A 49 13.32 5.54 43.77
CA ASN A 49 11.89 5.79 43.49
C ASN A 49 11.09 4.49 43.66
N GLU A 50 10.99 4.01 44.89
CA GLU A 50 10.14 2.87 45.27
C GLU A 50 8.63 3.22 45.26
N ALA A 51 8.26 4.49 45.08
CA ALA A 51 6.85 4.91 44.94
C ALA A 51 6.29 4.79 43.51
N SER A 52 7.14 4.59 42.49
CA SER A 52 6.70 4.46 41.09
C SER A 52 6.51 3.01 40.65
N ALA A 53 7.07 2.05 41.41
CA ALA A 53 6.96 0.62 41.13
C ALA A 53 5.64 0.03 41.63
N GLN A 54 5.04 0.60 42.69
CA GLN A 54 3.76 0.10 43.25
C GLN A 54 2.53 0.44 42.39
N MET A 55 2.58 1.48 41.54
CA MET A 55 1.48 1.79 40.60
C MET A 55 1.53 0.97 39.30
N ILE A 56 2.61 0.24 39.04
CA ILE A 56 2.74 -0.59 37.82
C ILE A 56 2.29 -2.04 38.09
N ASP A 57 2.32 -2.50 39.33
CA ASP A 57 1.92 -3.87 39.71
C ASP A 57 0.40 -4.07 39.94
N GLU A 58 -0.37 -3.00 40.18
CA GLU A 58 -1.83 -3.12 40.40
C GLU A 58 -2.66 -3.25 39.12
N ILE A 59 -2.07 -3.09 37.92
CA ILE A 59 -2.78 -3.32 36.65
C ILE A 59 -2.64 -4.79 36.18
N TYR A 60 -1.74 -5.57 36.78
CA TYR A 60 -1.45 -6.96 36.39
C TYR A 60 -1.93 -8.03 37.37
N SER A 61 -2.85 -7.70 38.27
CA SER A 61 -3.47 -8.66 39.18
C SER A 61 -4.95 -8.87 38.86
N ASN A 62 -5.23 -9.60 37.79
CA ASN A 62 -6.44 -10.42 37.68
C ASN A 62 -6.13 -11.62 36.77
N GLY A 63 -5.63 -12.68 37.40
CA GLY A 63 -5.57 -14.01 36.80
C GLY A 63 -6.99 -14.56 36.66
N GLY A 64 -7.46 -14.63 35.42
CA GLY A 64 -8.65 -15.37 35.01
C GLY A 64 -8.38 -16.09 33.70
N ASP A 65 -8.20 -17.41 33.80
CA ASP A 65 -8.21 -18.43 32.73
C ASP A 65 -7.29 -18.19 31.51
N ASP A 66 -6.14 -18.86 31.53
CA ASP A 66 -5.06 -18.81 30.52
C ASP A 66 -5.40 -19.57 29.21
N SER A 67 -6.67 -19.92 29.00
CA SER A 67 -7.16 -20.67 27.83
C SER A 67 -7.61 -19.78 26.65
N ARG A 68 -7.48 -18.43 26.76
CA ARG A 68 -8.03 -17.46 25.79
C ARG A 68 -7.03 -16.54 25.09
N ARG A 69 -5.72 -16.71 25.30
CA ARG A 69 -4.67 -15.79 24.77
C ARG A 69 -4.12 -16.13 23.37
N HIS A 70 -4.78 -17.03 22.65
CA HIS A 70 -4.59 -17.22 21.22
C HIS A 70 -5.94 -17.31 20.51
N ARG A 71 -6.66 -16.18 20.48
CA ARG A 71 -7.67 -15.97 19.44
C ARG A 71 -7.20 -14.82 18.57
N PRO A 72 -6.94 -15.03 17.27
CA PRO A 72 -6.79 -13.91 16.37
C PRO A 72 -8.04 -13.03 16.50
N ILE A 73 -7.85 -11.72 16.59
CA ILE A 73 -8.92 -10.72 16.76
C ILE A 73 -9.91 -10.73 15.57
N ILE A 74 -9.53 -11.40 14.48
CA ILE A 74 -10.43 -11.86 13.42
C ILE A 74 -10.20 -13.37 13.30
N ASN A 75 -11.07 -14.17 13.92
CA ASN A 75 -11.20 -15.56 13.49
C ASN A 75 -11.65 -15.50 12.02
N GLY A 76 -10.91 -16.15 11.10
CA GLY A 76 -11.34 -16.32 9.70
C GLY A 76 -12.70 -17.03 9.54
N GLU A 77 -13.30 -17.47 10.66
CA GLU A 77 -14.65 -18.05 10.75
C GLU A 77 -15.79 -17.01 10.69
N GLN A 78 -15.52 -15.70 10.77
CA GLN A 78 -16.56 -14.66 10.82
C GLN A 78 -16.37 -13.52 9.81
N LEU A 79 -15.81 -13.82 8.63
CA LEU A 79 -15.88 -12.87 7.50
C LEU A 79 -17.28 -12.92 6.89
N ASP A 80 -18.05 -11.85 7.05
CA ASP A 80 -19.28 -11.64 6.28
C ASP A 80 -18.92 -11.33 4.82
N ILE A 81 -19.06 -12.34 3.95
CA ILE A 81 -18.73 -12.22 2.52
C ILE A 81 -19.64 -11.20 1.85
N GLU A 82 -20.91 -11.13 2.24
CA GLU A 82 -21.89 -10.28 1.58
C GLU A 82 -21.61 -8.81 1.87
N ALA A 83 -21.37 -8.48 3.14
CA ALA A 83 -20.94 -7.15 3.53
C ALA A 83 -19.61 -6.75 2.86
N TYR A 84 -18.65 -7.68 2.77
CA TYR A 84 -17.37 -7.42 2.10
C TYR A 84 -17.52 -7.21 0.58
N ALA A 85 -18.29 -8.05 -0.10
CA ALA A 85 -18.50 -7.97 -1.54
C ALA A 85 -19.29 -6.72 -1.94
N ALA A 86 -20.16 -6.21 -1.07
CA ALA A 86 -20.92 -4.97 -1.27
C ALA A 86 -20.04 -3.71 -1.33
N LEU A 87 -18.80 -3.78 -0.81
CA LEU A 87 -17.85 -2.66 -0.87
C LEU A 87 -17.25 -2.46 -2.28
N TYR A 88 -17.40 -3.43 -3.17
CA TYR A 88 -16.76 -3.44 -4.48
C TYR A 88 -17.77 -3.56 -5.61
N SER A 89 -17.36 -3.11 -6.78
CA SER A 89 -18.14 -3.25 -8.02
C SER A 89 -17.28 -3.80 -9.17
N GLY A 90 -17.94 -4.24 -10.23
CA GLY A 90 -17.30 -4.69 -11.45
C GLY A 90 -16.36 -5.89 -11.28
N ARG A 91 -15.29 -5.92 -12.06
CA ARG A 91 -14.36 -7.06 -12.13
C ARG A 91 -13.62 -7.32 -10.80
N THR A 92 -13.35 -6.28 -10.02
CA THR A 92 -12.66 -6.39 -8.73
C THR A 92 -13.49 -7.17 -7.72
N LYS A 93 -14.81 -6.97 -7.67
CA LYS A 93 -15.72 -7.75 -6.81
C LYS A 93 -15.61 -9.24 -7.09
N ILE A 94 -15.70 -9.62 -8.36
CA ILE A 94 -15.62 -11.03 -8.81
C ILE A 94 -14.23 -11.61 -8.48
N SER A 95 -13.17 -10.85 -8.74
CA SER A 95 -11.78 -11.30 -8.51
C SER A 95 -11.52 -11.53 -7.02
N ARG A 96 -12.06 -10.66 -6.15
CA ARG A 96 -11.97 -10.80 -4.68
C ARG A 96 -12.79 -11.98 -4.16
N LEU A 97 -13.99 -12.21 -4.68
CA LEU A 97 -14.81 -13.38 -4.34
C LEU A 97 -14.10 -14.69 -4.72
N LEU A 98 -13.53 -14.75 -5.93
CA LEU A 98 -12.73 -15.92 -6.35
C LEU A 98 -11.48 -16.10 -5.50
N PHE A 99 -10.83 -15.02 -5.08
CA PHE A 99 -9.69 -15.09 -4.16
C PHE A 99 -10.09 -15.69 -2.81
N ILE A 100 -11.20 -15.25 -2.22
CA ILE A 100 -11.76 -15.81 -0.98
C ILE A 100 -12.05 -17.30 -1.19
N ALA A 101 -12.79 -17.65 -2.24
CA ALA A 101 -13.14 -19.05 -2.53
C ALA A 101 -11.92 -19.98 -2.70
N ASN A 102 -10.78 -19.47 -3.17
CA ASN A 102 -9.56 -20.27 -3.37
C ASN A 102 -8.69 -20.40 -2.11
N ARG A 103 -8.86 -19.53 -1.11
CA ARG A 103 -7.96 -19.44 0.06
C ARG A 103 -8.61 -19.84 1.38
N CYS A 104 -9.93 -19.98 1.39
CA CYS A 104 -10.67 -20.27 2.61
C CYS A 104 -10.89 -21.78 2.78
N ASP A 105 -10.60 -22.28 3.99
CA ASP A 105 -10.80 -23.69 4.34
C ASP A 105 -12.26 -24.01 4.69
N ASN A 106 -13.06 -22.99 5.04
CA ASN A 106 -14.49 -23.16 5.33
C ASN A 106 -15.28 -23.34 4.03
N VAL A 107 -15.80 -24.56 3.83
CA VAL A 107 -16.58 -24.95 2.65
C VAL A 107 -17.83 -24.09 2.47
N SER A 108 -18.54 -23.74 3.55
CA SER A 108 -19.73 -22.89 3.46
C SER A 108 -19.38 -21.52 2.91
N MET A 109 -18.27 -20.94 3.37
CA MET A 109 -17.80 -19.63 2.93
C MET A 109 -17.31 -19.69 1.47
N GLN A 110 -16.61 -20.76 1.10
CA GLN A 110 -16.20 -20.98 -0.29
C GLN A 110 -17.41 -21.06 -1.24
N LEU A 111 -18.42 -21.85 -0.89
CA LEU A 111 -19.62 -22.02 -1.71
C LEU A 111 -20.41 -20.72 -1.83
N GLU A 112 -20.53 -19.95 -0.74
CA GLU A 112 -21.20 -18.66 -0.77
C GLU A 112 -20.45 -17.64 -1.64
N ALA A 113 -19.12 -17.57 -1.55
CA ALA A 113 -18.32 -16.71 -2.41
C ALA A 113 -18.44 -17.09 -3.90
N LEU A 114 -18.49 -18.39 -4.22
CA LEU A 114 -18.69 -18.87 -5.59
C LEU A 114 -20.10 -18.59 -6.10
N ARG A 115 -21.12 -18.73 -5.26
CA ARG A 115 -22.52 -18.37 -5.57
C ARG A 115 -22.62 -16.90 -5.96
N MET A 116 -22.09 -16.02 -5.11
CA MET A 116 -22.06 -14.58 -5.37
C MET A 116 -21.24 -14.23 -6.62
N ALA A 117 -20.11 -14.92 -6.86
CA ALA A 117 -19.30 -14.70 -8.05
C ALA A 117 -20.06 -15.09 -9.33
N TYR A 118 -20.79 -16.20 -9.31
CA TYR A 118 -21.64 -16.64 -10.44
C TYR A 118 -22.71 -15.59 -10.75
N ASP A 119 -23.45 -15.17 -9.72
CA ASP A 119 -24.53 -14.20 -9.85
C ASP A 119 -24.02 -12.85 -10.37
N GLU A 120 -22.83 -12.42 -9.93
CA GLU A 120 -22.23 -11.17 -10.39
C GLU A 120 -21.68 -11.27 -11.82
N VAL A 121 -21.09 -12.40 -12.22
CA VAL A 121 -20.61 -12.61 -13.60
C VAL A 121 -21.78 -12.61 -14.59
N LYS A 122 -22.91 -13.22 -14.23
CA LYS A 122 -24.12 -13.27 -15.05
C LYS A 122 -24.72 -11.89 -15.37
N LYS A 123 -24.41 -10.86 -14.57
CA LYS A 123 -24.78 -9.46 -14.85
C LYS A 123 -23.90 -8.81 -15.92
N GLY A 124 -22.72 -9.37 -16.20
CA GLY A 124 -21.77 -8.86 -17.17
C GLY A 124 -21.77 -9.64 -18.50
N GLU A 125 -20.73 -9.41 -19.30
CA GLU A 125 -20.57 -10.00 -20.64
C GLU A 125 -19.30 -10.89 -20.75
N ASN A 126 -18.65 -11.18 -19.62
CA ASN A 126 -17.40 -11.94 -19.60
C ASN A 126 -17.68 -13.46 -19.54
N THR A 127 -17.79 -14.08 -20.71
CA THR A 127 -18.04 -15.53 -20.83
C THR A 127 -16.87 -16.39 -20.36
N GLN A 128 -15.63 -15.89 -20.46
CA GLN A 128 -14.46 -16.63 -19.99
C GLN A 128 -14.44 -16.77 -18.47
N LEU A 129 -14.73 -15.68 -17.76
CA LEU A 129 -14.82 -15.67 -16.30
C LEU A 129 -16.01 -16.52 -15.83
N PHE A 130 -17.11 -16.52 -16.57
CA PHE A 130 -18.25 -17.38 -16.29
C PHE A 130 -17.87 -18.87 -16.32
N ARG A 131 -17.17 -19.31 -17.37
CA ARG A 131 -16.67 -20.70 -17.47
C ARG A 131 -15.74 -21.06 -16.31
N GLU A 132 -14.84 -20.15 -15.92
CA GLU A 132 -13.94 -20.35 -14.78
C GLU A 132 -14.72 -20.53 -13.46
N VAL A 133 -15.71 -19.67 -13.21
CA VAL A 133 -16.52 -19.76 -11.98
C VAL A 133 -17.33 -21.06 -11.93
N VAL A 134 -17.98 -21.43 -13.04
CA VAL A 134 -18.72 -22.69 -13.15
C VAL A 134 -17.81 -23.89 -12.91
N GLN A 135 -16.60 -23.88 -13.50
CA GLN A 135 -15.62 -24.93 -13.28
C GLN A 135 -15.20 -25.03 -11.80
N LYS A 136 -15.05 -23.90 -11.11
CA LYS A 136 -14.71 -23.88 -9.67
C LYS A 136 -15.87 -24.32 -8.77
N ILE A 137 -17.11 -24.10 -9.18
CA ILE A 137 -18.29 -24.60 -8.48
C ILE A 137 -18.33 -26.13 -8.52
N ASP A 138 -17.97 -26.73 -9.66
CA ASP A 138 -17.87 -28.19 -9.84
C ASP A 138 -19.15 -28.93 -9.42
N GLY A 139 -20.31 -28.36 -9.75
CA GLY A 139 -21.63 -28.92 -9.43
C GLY A 139 -22.05 -28.85 -7.96
N ARG A 140 -21.20 -28.37 -7.03
CA ARG A 140 -21.47 -28.37 -5.59
C ARG A 140 -22.63 -27.48 -5.15
N LEU A 141 -23.03 -26.51 -5.97
CA LEU A 141 -24.16 -25.61 -5.72
C LEU A 141 -25.46 -26.08 -6.41
N GLY A 142 -25.45 -27.26 -7.05
CA GLY A 142 -26.59 -27.82 -7.77
C GLY A 142 -26.73 -27.30 -9.21
N GLN A 143 -27.77 -27.77 -9.90
CA GLN A 143 -27.96 -27.58 -11.34
C GLN A 143 -28.15 -26.11 -11.76
N SER A 144 -28.73 -25.28 -10.88
CA SER A 144 -28.98 -23.85 -11.16
C SER A 144 -27.70 -23.03 -11.32
N TYR A 145 -26.59 -23.51 -10.75
CA TYR A 145 -25.27 -22.87 -10.81
C TYR A 145 -24.32 -23.61 -11.77
N GLY A 146 -24.90 -24.37 -12.71
CA GLY A 146 -24.17 -25.10 -13.74
C GLY A 146 -23.82 -24.26 -14.97
N ASN A 147 -23.22 -24.94 -15.95
CA ASN A 147 -22.88 -24.34 -17.24
C ASN A 147 -24.15 -23.97 -18.02
N ASP A 148 -24.19 -22.74 -18.53
CA ASP A 148 -25.29 -22.22 -19.33
C ASP A 148 -24.79 -21.86 -20.73
N SER A 149 -24.78 -22.85 -21.62
CA SER A 149 -24.31 -22.68 -23.00
C SER A 149 -25.17 -21.70 -23.79
N ALA A 150 -26.48 -21.66 -23.54
CA ALA A 150 -27.40 -20.77 -24.25
C ALA A 150 -27.10 -19.30 -23.94
N TRP A 151 -26.80 -18.97 -22.67
CA TRP A 151 -26.35 -17.63 -22.29
C TRP A 151 -25.00 -17.29 -22.90
N ILE A 152 -24.03 -18.22 -22.88
CA ILE A 152 -22.70 -18.01 -23.48
C ILE A 152 -22.84 -17.66 -24.97
N GLU A 153 -23.55 -18.48 -25.73
CA GLU A 153 -23.77 -18.27 -27.17
C GLU A 153 -24.52 -16.96 -27.45
N ALA A 154 -25.52 -16.62 -26.62
CA ALA A 154 -26.25 -15.37 -26.76
C ALA A 154 -25.38 -14.13 -26.48
N VAL A 155 -24.49 -14.19 -25.48
CA VAL A 155 -23.54 -13.11 -25.18
C VAL A 155 -22.52 -12.98 -26.32
N GLU A 156 -21.90 -14.08 -26.76
CA GLU A 156 -20.88 -14.07 -27.82
C GLU A 156 -21.44 -13.58 -29.15
N ARG A 157 -22.67 -13.97 -29.51
CA ARG A 157 -23.34 -13.46 -30.71
C ARG A 157 -23.62 -11.95 -30.62
N ARG A 158 -24.06 -11.44 -29.46
CA ARG A 158 -24.22 -9.98 -29.27
C ARG A 158 -22.89 -9.25 -29.30
N ALA A 159 -21.84 -9.86 -28.75
CA ALA A 159 -20.49 -9.31 -28.76
C ALA A 159 -19.96 -9.09 -30.18
N GLU A 160 -20.12 -10.08 -31.07
CA GLU A 160 -19.65 -9.97 -32.45
C GLU A 160 -20.40 -8.86 -33.22
N GLN A 161 -21.73 -8.79 -33.09
CA GLN A 161 -22.52 -7.72 -33.71
C GLN A 161 -22.12 -6.33 -33.22
N LYS A 162 -21.89 -6.18 -31.91
CA LYS A 162 -21.45 -4.91 -31.31
C LYS A 162 -20.04 -4.54 -31.77
N LYS A 163 -19.15 -5.52 -31.90
CA LYS A 163 -17.78 -5.31 -32.38
C LYS A 163 -17.74 -4.84 -33.83
N GLU A 164 -18.51 -5.47 -34.73
CA GLU A 164 -18.62 -5.03 -36.13
C GLU A 164 -19.15 -3.59 -36.24
N LYS A 165 -20.14 -3.25 -35.42
CA LYS A 165 -20.68 -1.88 -35.35
C LYS A 165 -19.63 -0.87 -34.89
N LEU A 166 -18.94 -1.14 -33.78
CA LEU A 166 -17.87 -0.28 -33.27
C LEU A 166 -16.73 -0.11 -34.30
N GLU A 167 -16.39 -1.18 -35.03
CA GLU A 167 -15.38 -1.14 -36.08
C GLU A 167 -15.78 -0.23 -37.24
N THR A 168 -17.04 -0.34 -37.67
CA THR A 168 -17.61 0.51 -38.72
C THR A 168 -17.61 1.99 -38.31
N GLU A 169 -18.04 2.29 -37.09
CA GLU A 169 -18.06 3.65 -36.54
C GLU A 169 -16.65 4.23 -36.41
N LEU A 170 -15.71 3.49 -35.84
CA LEU A 170 -14.32 3.93 -35.69
C LEU A 170 -13.65 4.18 -37.06
N ASN A 171 -13.91 3.33 -38.05
CA ASN A 171 -13.39 3.52 -39.40
C ASN A 171 -13.96 4.78 -40.06
N ALA A 172 -15.25 5.07 -39.87
CA ALA A 172 -15.85 6.32 -40.34
C ALA A 172 -15.21 7.54 -39.67
N TYR A 173 -14.98 7.52 -38.35
CA TYR A 173 -14.30 8.60 -37.63
C TYR A 173 -12.87 8.81 -38.10
N ARG A 174 -12.15 7.74 -38.41
CA ARG A 174 -10.78 7.80 -38.94
C ARG A 174 -10.73 8.40 -40.34
N THR A 175 -11.66 8.03 -41.22
CA THR A 175 -11.78 8.62 -42.56
C THR A 175 -12.10 10.12 -42.49
N ASN A 176 -12.96 10.52 -41.55
CA ASN A 176 -13.34 11.92 -41.35
C ASN A 176 -12.32 12.73 -40.55
N LEU A 177 -11.28 12.10 -40.00
CA LEU A 177 -10.20 12.73 -39.22
C LEU A 177 -10.68 13.55 -38.00
N ILE A 178 -11.81 13.18 -37.40
CA ILE A 178 -12.35 13.86 -36.22
C ILE A 178 -11.67 13.30 -34.97
N LYS A 179 -10.65 14.01 -34.45
CA LYS A 179 -9.80 13.53 -33.34
C LYS A 179 -10.61 13.06 -32.12
N GLU A 180 -11.59 13.83 -31.69
CA GLU A 180 -12.38 13.48 -30.49
C GLU A 180 -13.25 12.24 -30.72
N SER A 181 -13.86 12.09 -31.89
CA SER A 181 -14.63 10.88 -32.22
C SER A 181 -13.73 9.66 -32.35
N ILE A 182 -12.51 9.80 -32.89
CA ILE A 182 -11.52 8.70 -32.91
C ILE A 182 -11.11 8.32 -31.48
N ARG A 183 -10.92 9.32 -30.60
CA ARG A 183 -10.61 9.09 -29.19
C ARG A 183 -11.72 8.32 -28.49
N MET A 184 -12.97 8.75 -28.65
CA MET A 184 -14.14 8.06 -28.09
C MET A 184 -14.31 6.66 -28.67
N GLY A 185 -14.14 6.48 -29.99
CA GLY A 185 -14.23 5.15 -30.59
C GLY A 185 -13.18 4.16 -30.06
N TYR A 186 -11.94 4.60 -29.83
CA TYR A 186 -10.93 3.75 -29.15
C TYR A 186 -11.27 3.50 -27.68
N ASN A 187 -11.89 4.46 -26.99
CA ASN A 187 -12.38 4.30 -25.63
C ASN A 187 -13.45 3.21 -25.56
N ASP A 188 -14.46 3.30 -26.42
CA ASP A 188 -15.57 2.36 -26.50
C ASP A 188 -15.09 0.94 -26.85
N PHE A 189 -14.08 0.83 -27.72
CA PHE A 189 -13.41 -0.45 -27.96
C PHE A 189 -12.67 -0.97 -26.73
N GLY A 190 -12.00 -0.07 -25.98
CA GLY A 190 -11.37 -0.40 -24.70
C GLY A 190 -12.39 -0.99 -23.72
N ASP A 191 -13.51 -0.29 -23.52
CA ASP A 191 -14.60 -0.70 -22.63
C ASP A 191 -15.24 -2.02 -23.09
N PHE A 192 -15.44 -2.17 -24.39
CA PHE A 192 -15.93 -3.42 -24.99
C PHE A 192 -15.01 -4.60 -24.65
N TYR A 193 -13.71 -4.50 -24.94
CA TYR A 193 -12.77 -5.58 -24.65
C TYR A 193 -12.62 -5.82 -23.14
N TYR A 194 -12.69 -4.76 -22.32
CA TYR A 194 -12.65 -4.88 -20.87
C TYR A 194 -13.84 -5.68 -20.32
N ALA A 195 -15.06 -5.37 -20.79
CA ALA A 195 -16.28 -6.06 -20.41
C ALA A 195 -16.29 -7.55 -20.81
N HIS A 196 -15.68 -7.89 -21.96
CA HIS A 196 -15.57 -9.27 -22.45
C HIS A 196 -14.34 -10.02 -21.88
N GLY A 197 -13.54 -9.36 -21.05
CA GLY A 197 -12.42 -9.97 -20.34
C GLY A 197 -11.08 -9.98 -21.10
N ALA A 198 -11.03 -9.46 -22.32
CA ALA A 198 -9.84 -9.35 -23.15
C ALA A 198 -8.96 -8.14 -22.73
N LEU A 199 -8.35 -8.24 -21.55
CA LEU A 199 -7.61 -7.13 -20.93
C LEU A 199 -6.45 -6.60 -21.78
N GLY A 200 -5.76 -7.47 -22.52
CA GLY A 200 -4.64 -7.07 -23.37
C GLY A 200 -5.07 -6.16 -24.52
N ASP A 201 -6.21 -6.46 -25.15
CA ASP A 201 -6.74 -5.65 -26.25
C ASP A 201 -7.47 -4.40 -25.75
N ALA A 202 -8.13 -4.49 -24.59
CA ALA A 202 -8.64 -3.31 -23.90
C ALA A 202 -7.52 -2.30 -23.64
N PHE A 203 -6.40 -2.77 -23.07
CA PHE A 203 -5.22 -1.96 -22.80
C PHE A 203 -4.66 -1.29 -24.06
N LYS A 204 -4.49 -2.04 -25.16
CA LYS A 204 -4.00 -1.49 -26.43
C LYS A 204 -4.88 -0.35 -26.94
N ASN A 205 -6.21 -0.49 -26.85
CA ASN A 205 -7.14 0.53 -27.32
C ASN A 205 -7.15 1.76 -26.41
N TYR A 206 -7.14 1.58 -25.08
CA TYR A 206 -7.00 2.70 -24.16
C TYR A 206 -5.70 3.49 -24.38
N VAL A 207 -4.57 2.81 -24.62
CA VAL A 207 -3.30 3.51 -24.89
C VAL A 207 -3.35 4.32 -26.20
N ARG A 208 -4.04 3.81 -27.24
CA ARG A 208 -4.21 4.51 -28.52
C ARG A 208 -4.97 5.83 -28.38
N THR A 209 -5.88 5.95 -27.41
CA THR A 209 -6.62 7.21 -27.16
C THR A 209 -5.69 8.40 -26.87
N ARG A 210 -4.49 8.15 -26.33
CA ARG A 210 -3.50 9.18 -25.97
C ARG A 210 -3.12 10.06 -27.16
N ASP A 211 -2.94 9.47 -28.34
CA ASP A 211 -2.48 10.19 -29.53
C ASP A 211 -3.56 11.16 -30.07
N TYR A 212 -4.80 11.02 -29.59
CA TYR A 212 -5.95 11.83 -29.95
C TYR A 212 -6.42 12.76 -28.82
N CYS A 213 -5.70 12.81 -27.70
CA CYS A 213 -6.00 13.72 -26.61
C CYS A 213 -5.63 15.16 -26.97
N THR A 214 -6.58 16.08 -26.78
CA THR A 214 -6.42 17.51 -27.04
C THR A 214 -6.43 18.37 -25.78
N THR A 215 -6.97 17.84 -24.67
CA THR A 215 -7.07 18.53 -23.38
C THR A 215 -6.39 17.75 -22.27
N SER A 216 -5.93 18.44 -21.23
CA SER A 216 -5.42 17.80 -20.01
C SER A 216 -6.48 16.90 -19.37
N LYS A 217 -7.78 17.28 -19.44
CA LYS A 217 -8.92 16.48 -18.95
C LYS A 217 -8.99 15.10 -19.61
N HIS A 218 -8.70 14.98 -20.91
CA HIS A 218 -8.70 13.69 -21.60
C HIS A 218 -7.57 12.78 -21.11
N ILE A 219 -6.39 13.35 -20.86
CA ILE A 219 -5.25 12.61 -20.30
C ILE A 219 -5.62 12.09 -18.90
N ILE A 220 -6.28 12.91 -18.08
CA ILE A 220 -6.72 12.55 -16.73
C ILE A 220 -7.72 11.39 -16.74
N HIS A 221 -8.72 11.45 -17.63
CA HIS A 221 -9.70 10.38 -17.78
C HIS A 221 -9.07 9.04 -18.17
N ILE A 222 -8.04 9.04 -19.02
CA ILE A 222 -7.27 7.83 -19.35
C ILE A 222 -6.60 7.21 -18.11
N ILE A 223 -6.22 8.04 -17.14
CA ILE A 223 -5.59 7.57 -15.90
C ILE A 223 -6.63 6.95 -14.97
N GLU A 224 -7.86 7.49 -14.94
CA GLU A 224 -8.98 6.92 -14.17
C GLU A 224 -9.37 5.51 -14.65
N MET A 225 -9.13 5.19 -15.94
CA MET A 225 -9.43 3.89 -16.55
C MET A 225 -8.41 2.76 -16.22
N GLY A 226 -7.55 2.94 -15.20
CA GLY A 226 -6.79 1.83 -14.62
C GLY A 226 -5.57 1.37 -15.42
N GLN A 227 -4.86 2.28 -16.08
CA GLN A 227 -3.60 1.99 -16.78
C GLN A 227 -2.41 1.81 -15.80
N PHE A 228 -2.41 0.73 -15.00
CA PHE A 228 -1.48 0.50 -13.88
C PHE A 228 0.01 0.55 -14.24
N ILE A 229 0.40 0.14 -15.46
CA ILE A 229 1.80 0.12 -15.91
C ILE A 229 2.42 1.52 -15.96
N HIS A 230 1.61 2.56 -16.14
CA HIS A 230 2.06 3.95 -16.21
C HIS A 230 1.53 4.83 -15.07
N VAL A 231 0.80 4.26 -14.10
CA VAL A 231 0.24 5.00 -12.95
C VAL A 231 1.31 5.88 -12.29
N SER A 232 2.53 5.38 -12.09
CA SER A 232 3.62 6.17 -11.49
C SER A 232 3.98 7.42 -12.32
N SER A 233 4.09 7.31 -13.64
CA SER A 233 4.40 8.45 -14.52
C SER A 233 3.23 9.42 -14.64
N TYR A 234 2.00 8.90 -14.61
CA TYR A 234 0.79 9.69 -14.75
C TYR A 234 0.42 10.44 -13.47
N VAL A 235 0.56 9.80 -12.31
CA VAL A 235 0.43 10.43 -11.00
C VAL A 235 1.47 11.54 -10.86
N GLY A 236 2.72 11.30 -11.25
CA GLY A 236 3.77 12.33 -11.22
C GLY A 236 3.42 13.57 -12.07
N LYS A 237 2.81 13.38 -13.24
CA LYS A 237 2.33 14.48 -14.10
C LYS A 237 1.09 15.18 -13.53
N ALA A 238 0.19 14.44 -12.91
CA ALA A 238 -1.02 14.97 -12.30
C ALA A 238 -0.71 15.79 -11.02
N GLU A 239 0.26 15.35 -10.23
CA GLU A 239 0.73 16.06 -9.03
C GLU A 239 1.40 17.40 -9.36
N GLN A 240 2.04 17.52 -10.53
CA GLN A 240 2.61 18.78 -11.00
C GLN A 240 1.55 19.81 -11.41
N ASN A 241 0.31 19.37 -11.68
CA ASN A 241 -0.82 20.21 -12.10
C ASN A 241 -2.04 20.04 -11.19
N SER A 242 -1.83 19.85 -9.88
CA SER A 242 -2.89 19.47 -8.94
C SER A 242 -3.99 20.51 -8.72
N GLU A 243 -3.70 21.81 -8.93
CA GLU A 243 -4.67 22.90 -8.73
C GLU A 243 -5.80 22.90 -9.77
N ALA A 244 -5.60 22.27 -10.93
CA ALA A 244 -6.60 22.17 -11.99
C ALA A 244 -7.46 20.91 -11.91
N LEU A 245 -7.23 20.04 -10.91
CA LEU A 245 -7.88 18.75 -10.76
C LEU A 245 -8.98 18.79 -9.70
N GLU A 246 -10.09 18.11 -10.00
CA GLU A 246 -11.11 17.83 -9.01
C GLU A 246 -10.51 17.00 -7.86
N PRO A 247 -10.82 17.33 -6.58
CA PRO A 247 -10.28 16.62 -5.42
C PRO A 247 -10.49 15.10 -5.48
N ILE A 248 -11.63 14.65 -6.00
CA ILE A 248 -11.97 13.23 -6.17
C ILE A 248 -10.99 12.54 -7.12
N THR A 249 -10.66 13.15 -8.25
CA THR A 249 -9.71 12.59 -9.21
C THR A 249 -8.31 12.51 -8.60
N VAL A 250 -7.88 13.52 -7.85
CA VAL A 250 -6.61 13.46 -7.11
C VAL A 250 -6.62 12.30 -6.10
N ALA A 251 -7.72 12.07 -5.40
CA ALA A 251 -7.86 10.95 -4.48
C ALA A 251 -7.77 9.59 -5.21
N LYS A 252 -8.45 9.43 -6.36
CA LYS A 252 -8.35 8.22 -7.19
C LYS A 252 -6.91 7.94 -7.63
N LEU A 253 -6.21 8.97 -8.08
CA LEU A 253 -4.81 8.88 -8.51
C LEU A 253 -3.88 8.47 -7.38
N ARG A 254 -4.03 9.05 -6.18
CA ARG A 254 -3.24 8.69 -5.00
C ARG A 254 -3.52 7.25 -4.55
N ALA A 255 -4.78 6.82 -4.57
CA ALA A 255 -5.16 5.46 -4.25
C ALA A 255 -4.55 4.44 -5.23
N ALA A 256 -4.62 4.71 -6.55
CA ALA A 256 -3.98 3.89 -7.57
C ALA A 256 -2.45 3.86 -7.43
N ALA A 257 -1.82 4.99 -7.12
CA ALA A 257 -0.38 5.08 -6.86
C ALA A 257 0.02 4.24 -5.63
N GLY A 258 -0.76 4.33 -4.56
CA GLY A 258 -0.57 3.54 -3.34
C GLY A 258 -0.60 2.04 -3.63
N LEU A 259 -1.57 1.58 -4.42
CA LEU A 259 -1.68 0.19 -4.86
C LEU A 259 -0.48 -0.26 -5.71
N ALA A 260 -0.06 0.53 -6.69
CA ALA A 260 1.10 0.20 -7.52
C ALA A 260 2.40 0.11 -6.69
N LEU A 261 2.57 0.99 -5.71
CA LEU A 261 3.71 0.96 -4.80
C LEU A 261 3.66 -0.22 -3.82
N LEU A 262 2.45 -0.61 -3.40
CA LEU A 262 2.22 -1.77 -2.55
C LEU A 262 2.61 -3.07 -3.28
N GLU A 263 2.18 -3.22 -4.53
CA GLU A 263 2.57 -4.36 -5.40
C GLU A 263 4.09 -4.40 -5.59
N ALA A 264 4.71 -3.23 -5.81
CA ALA A 264 6.17 -3.08 -5.91
C ALA A 264 6.92 -3.28 -4.58
N LYS A 265 6.24 -3.67 -3.49
CA LYS A 265 6.80 -3.89 -2.13
C LYS A 265 7.45 -2.64 -1.53
N LYS A 266 7.10 -1.45 -2.00
CA LYS A 266 7.60 -0.16 -1.49
C LYS A 266 6.68 0.39 -0.41
N TYR A 267 6.57 -0.34 0.71
CA TYR A 267 5.59 -0.09 1.77
C TYR A 267 5.64 1.33 2.35
N LYS A 268 6.84 1.90 2.56
CA LYS A 268 6.97 3.27 3.08
C LYS A 268 6.37 4.33 2.16
N LEU A 269 6.53 4.16 0.84
CA LEU A 269 5.96 5.09 -0.14
C LEU A 269 4.47 4.85 -0.33
N ALA A 270 4.03 3.58 -0.32
CA ALA A 270 2.62 3.22 -0.37
C ALA A 270 1.84 3.83 0.80
N ALA A 271 2.38 3.71 2.03
CA ALA A 271 1.80 4.33 3.23
C ALA A 271 1.58 5.83 3.07
N ARG A 272 2.59 6.55 2.55
CA ARG A 272 2.47 8.00 2.30
C ARG A 272 1.33 8.30 1.33
N LYS A 273 1.25 7.58 0.21
CA LYS A 273 0.20 7.79 -0.79
C LYS A 273 -1.20 7.48 -0.24
N PHE A 274 -1.37 6.37 0.49
CA PHE A 274 -2.67 6.04 1.10
C PHE A 274 -3.11 7.06 2.17
N LEU A 275 -2.18 7.56 2.99
CA LEU A 275 -2.49 8.59 4.01
C LEU A 275 -2.75 9.98 3.40
N GLU A 276 -2.25 10.24 2.20
CA GLU A 276 -2.51 11.46 1.43
C GLU A 276 -3.80 11.36 0.59
N THR A 277 -4.40 10.17 0.47
CA THR A 277 -5.71 10.00 -0.16
C THR A 277 -6.77 10.66 0.70
N GLY A 278 -7.48 11.64 0.13
CA GLY A 278 -8.52 12.38 0.83
C GLY A 278 -9.81 11.58 1.01
N HIS A 279 -10.65 12.02 1.94
CA HIS A 279 -11.95 11.41 2.25
C HIS A 279 -12.98 11.61 1.13
N GLU A 280 -12.71 12.54 0.20
CA GLU A 280 -13.54 12.81 -0.97
C GLU A 280 -13.67 11.59 -1.90
N LEU A 281 -12.77 10.60 -1.79
CA LEU A 281 -12.86 9.36 -2.55
C LEU A 281 -14.21 8.65 -2.32
N GLY A 282 -14.64 8.54 -1.06
CA GLY A 282 -15.86 7.83 -0.68
C GLY A 282 -16.03 6.50 -1.43
N ASN A 283 -17.21 6.28 -2.00
CA ASN A 283 -17.51 5.10 -2.82
C ASN A 283 -17.37 5.36 -4.34
N ASN A 284 -16.61 6.38 -4.75
CA ASN A 284 -16.47 6.75 -6.17
C ASN A 284 -15.41 5.92 -6.91
N TYR A 285 -14.77 4.95 -6.26
CA TYR A 285 -13.67 4.15 -6.81
C TYR A 285 -13.73 2.66 -6.41
N THR A 286 -14.93 2.16 -6.13
CA THR A 286 -15.20 0.78 -5.68
C THR A 286 -14.84 -0.27 -6.73
N GLU A 287 -14.67 0.13 -7.99
CA GLU A 287 -14.16 -0.71 -9.06
C GLU A 287 -12.67 -1.05 -8.90
N VAL A 288 -11.93 -0.29 -8.08
CA VAL A 288 -10.51 -0.54 -7.78
C VAL A 288 -10.27 -0.82 -6.30
N ILE A 289 -10.75 0.05 -5.41
CA ILE A 289 -10.41 0.00 -3.97
C ILE A 289 -11.48 0.68 -3.11
N ALA A 290 -11.75 0.09 -1.94
CA ALA A 290 -12.68 0.65 -0.97
C ALA A 290 -11.94 1.54 0.06
N PRO A 291 -12.60 2.53 0.69
CA PRO A 291 -12.00 3.33 1.77
C PRO A 291 -11.42 2.50 2.92
N GLN A 292 -12.06 1.36 3.22
CA GLN A 292 -11.62 0.40 4.25
C GLN A 292 -10.27 -0.23 3.90
N ASP A 293 -10.04 -0.53 2.62
CA ASP A 293 -8.75 -1.02 2.14
C ASP A 293 -7.67 0.06 2.28
N ILE A 294 -7.98 1.30 1.95
CA ILE A 294 -7.03 2.42 2.06
C ILE A 294 -6.59 2.61 3.50
N ALA A 295 -7.55 2.58 4.44
CA ALA A 295 -7.26 2.68 5.86
C ALA A 295 -6.40 1.50 6.35
N THR A 296 -6.75 0.27 5.95
CA THR A 296 -6.04 -0.93 6.36
C THR A 296 -4.63 -1.01 5.76
N TYR A 297 -4.50 -0.83 4.45
CA TYR A 297 -3.23 -0.86 3.73
C TYR A 297 -2.33 0.29 4.15
N GLY A 298 -2.86 1.52 4.24
CA GLY A 298 -2.13 2.68 4.70
C GLY A 298 -1.66 2.53 6.15
N GLY A 299 -2.54 2.07 7.05
CA GLY A 299 -2.22 1.86 8.46
C GLY A 299 -1.15 0.79 8.66
N LEU A 300 -1.32 -0.40 8.07
CA LEU A 300 -0.35 -1.49 8.18
C LEU A 300 1.01 -1.12 7.57
N CYS A 301 1.01 -0.48 6.38
CA CYS A 301 2.24 -0.04 5.75
C CYS A 301 2.94 1.04 6.58
N ALA A 302 2.20 1.99 7.16
CA ALA A 302 2.76 3.04 8.02
C ALA A 302 3.37 2.45 9.30
N LEU A 303 2.64 1.57 9.99
CA LEU A 303 3.12 0.90 11.20
C LEU A 303 4.39 0.08 10.95
N ALA A 304 4.49 -0.58 9.79
CA ALA A 304 5.64 -1.39 9.45
C ALA A 304 6.88 -0.57 9.02
N SER A 305 6.73 0.70 8.62
CA SER A 305 7.80 1.43 7.92
C SER A 305 8.11 2.84 8.41
N PHE A 306 7.23 3.45 9.20
CA PHE A 306 7.44 4.79 9.75
C PHE A 306 8.07 4.69 11.13
N ASP A 307 8.89 5.69 11.48
CA ASP A 307 9.33 5.86 12.86
C ASP A 307 8.22 6.51 13.72
N ARG A 308 8.42 6.52 15.04
CA ARG A 308 7.44 7.06 16.00
C ARG A 308 7.16 8.55 15.77
N ALA A 309 8.12 9.31 15.26
CA ALA A 309 7.97 10.73 15.01
C ALA A 309 7.17 10.99 13.73
N GLU A 310 7.48 10.28 12.64
CA GLU A 310 6.76 10.28 11.37
C GLU A 310 5.30 9.89 11.58
N LEU A 311 5.03 8.84 12.36
CA LEU A 311 3.68 8.37 12.64
C LEU A 311 2.87 9.43 13.39
N LYS A 312 3.45 10.03 14.44
CA LYS A 312 2.77 11.08 15.22
C LYS A 312 2.50 12.32 14.38
N ALA A 313 3.49 12.81 13.63
CA ALA A 313 3.35 13.99 12.79
C ALA A 313 2.27 13.81 11.70
N ARG A 314 2.17 12.61 11.11
CA ARG A 314 1.17 12.33 10.07
C ARG A 314 -0.25 12.15 10.64
N ILE A 315 -0.41 11.56 11.83
CA ILE A 315 -1.71 11.49 12.53
C ILE A 315 -2.19 12.90 12.90
N ASP A 316 -1.31 13.73 13.48
CA ASP A 316 -1.62 15.11 13.88
C ASP A 316 -1.99 15.97 12.64
N SER A 317 -1.29 15.77 11.51
CA SER A 317 -1.62 16.41 10.23
C SER A 317 -2.97 15.97 9.64
N HIS A 318 -3.37 14.71 9.82
CA HIS A 318 -4.65 14.20 9.31
C HIS A 318 -5.84 14.74 10.11
N ASN A 319 -5.66 14.92 11.42
CA ASN A 319 -6.66 15.58 12.28
C ASN A 319 -6.75 17.10 12.07
N LYS A 320 -5.97 17.69 11.15
CA LYS A 320 -5.86 19.15 10.91
C LYS A 320 -5.57 19.96 12.19
N ILE A 321 -4.95 19.35 13.21
CA ILE A 321 -4.59 20.04 14.45
C ILE A 321 -3.07 20.14 14.48
N LEU A 322 -2.57 21.33 14.12
CA LEU A 322 -1.18 21.70 14.40
C LEU A 322 -1.09 22.05 15.89
N TYR A 323 -0.64 21.11 16.72
CA TYR A 323 0.06 21.53 17.93
C TYR A 323 1.39 22.11 17.48
N ALA A 324 1.47 23.43 17.39
CA ALA A 324 2.76 24.10 17.44
C ALA A 324 3.40 23.69 18.77
N ARG A 325 4.24 22.64 18.75
CA ARG A 325 5.26 22.49 19.78
C ARG A 325 6.23 23.63 19.55
N HIS A 326 5.86 24.80 20.06
CA HIS A 326 6.87 25.74 20.48
C HIS A 326 7.72 24.96 21.48
N ALA A 327 8.91 24.53 21.05
CA ALA A 327 9.94 24.20 22.01
C ALA A 327 10.10 25.47 22.84
N ASP A 328 9.59 25.46 24.07
CA ASP A 328 9.62 26.62 24.95
C ASP A 328 11.10 27.01 25.11
N GLN A 329 11.53 28.02 24.35
CA GLN A 329 12.91 28.52 24.39
C GLN A 329 13.26 28.87 25.84
N ARG A 330 12.26 29.32 26.60
CA ARG A 330 12.33 29.58 28.04
C ARG A 330 12.65 28.31 28.84
N ASN A 331 11.93 27.21 28.63
CA ASN A 331 12.19 25.95 29.34
C ASN A 331 13.55 25.35 28.95
N ALA A 332 13.93 25.40 27.68
CA ALA A 332 15.25 24.96 27.22
C ALA A 332 16.39 25.81 27.81
N THR A 333 16.18 27.12 27.94
CA THR A 333 17.15 28.03 28.57
C THR A 333 17.23 27.78 30.08
N PHE A 334 16.09 27.59 30.76
CA PHE A 334 16.07 27.24 32.19
C PHE A 334 16.78 25.92 32.47
N GLN A 335 16.55 24.88 31.66
CA GLN A 335 17.22 23.59 31.82
C GLN A 335 18.75 23.71 31.63
N ARG A 336 19.21 24.49 30.65
CA ARG A 336 20.65 24.77 30.50
C ARG A 336 21.24 25.51 31.69
N VAL A 337 20.57 26.57 32.16
CA VAL A 337 21.04 27.36 33.31
C VAL A 337 21.11 26.49 34.58
N LEU A 338 20.10 25.64 34.81
CA LEU A 338 20.10 24.70 35.94
C LEU A 338 21.21 23.66 35.82
N GLN A 339 21.45 23.13 34.62
CA GLN A 339 22.53 22.17 34.40
C GLN A 339 23.90 22.80 34.66
N THR A 340 24.16 23.99 34.12
CA THR A 340 25.40 24.74 34.36
C THR A 340 25.57 25.11 35.84
N GLY A 341 24.48 25.46 36.54
CA GLY A 341 24.50 25.70 37.98
C GLY A 341 24.90 24.46 38.80
N ASN A 342 24.34 23.30 38.44
CA ASN A 342 24.69 22.03 39.08
C ASN A 342 26.14 21.61 38.81
N GLU A 343 26.64 21.84 37.59
CA GLU A 343 28.05 21.60 37.24
C GLU A 343 28.97 22.52 38.06
N PHE A 344 28.62 23.80 38.19
CA PHE A 344 29.38 24.76 38.99
C PHE A 344 29.44 24.36 40.48
N ASP A 345 28.31 23.99 41.09
CA ASP A 345 28.29 23.55 42.51
C ASP A 345 29.15 22.30 42.70
N ARG A 346 29.08 21.34 41.77
CA ARG A 346 29.92 20.14 41.80
C ARG A 346 31.40 20.48 41.73
N ASP A 347 31.78 21.38 40.83
CA ASP A 347 33.18 21.75 40.60
C ASP A 347 33.74 22.56 41.78
N VAL A 348 32.94 23.45 42.39
CA VAL A 348 33.32 24.16 43.62
C VAL A 348 33.51 23.19 44.77
N ARG A 349 32.60 22.23 44.97
CA ARG A 349 32.76 21.18 46.00
C ARG A 349 34.01 20.35 45.78
N ALA A 350 34.30 19.96 44.54
CA ALA A 350 35.51 19.24 44.20
C ALA A 350 36.78 20.06 44.47
N MET A 351 36.75 21.37 44.17
CA MET A 351 37.85 22.30 44.45
C MET A 351 38.07 22.47 45.95
N LEU A 352 37.02 22.68 46.74
CA LEU A 352 37.10 22.80 48.20
C LEU A 352 37.60 21.52 48.85
N LEU A 353 37.13 20.36 48.39
CA LEU A 353 37.62 19.06 48.84
C LEU A 353 39.12 18.92 48.54
N ARG A 354 39.55 19.30 47.34
CA ARG A 354 40.98 19.28 46.95
C ARG A 354 41.82 20.21 47.82
N ALA A 355 41.34 21.43 48.10
CA ALA A 355 42.00 22.37 48.98
C ALA A 355 42.11 21.83 50.41
N SER A 356 41.06 21.18 50.92
CA SER A 356 41.05 20.53 52.23
C SER A 356 42.05 19.36 52.30
N LEU A 357 42.13 18.54 51.25
CA LEU A 357 43.09 17.43 51.17
C LEU A 357 44.54 17.93 51.13
N ILE A 358 44.80 19.03 50.40
CA ILE A 358 46.12 19.69 50.39
C ILE A 358 46.46 20.24 51.77
N LYS A 359 45.52 20.92 52.44
CA LYS A 359 45.73 21.48 53.79
C LYS A 359 46.08 20.41 54.84
N HIS A 360 45.54 19.21 54.69
CA HIS A 360 45.79 18.09 55.59
C HIS A 360 46.89 17.13 55.08
N ASP A 361 47.72 17.56 54.11
CA ASP A 361 48.86 16.82 53.55
C ASP A 361 48.53 15.44 52.95
N TYR A 362 47.26 15.21 52.56
CA TYR A 362 46.85 14.04 51.78
C TYR A 362 47.20 14.20 50.30
N ASN A 363 48.48 14.41 50.00
CA ASN A 363 49.01 14.49 48.65
C ASN A 363 49.44 13.10 48.16
N LEU A 364 48.81 12.60 47.09
CA LEU A 364 49.29 11.40 46.38
C LEU A 364 50.65 11.70 45.74
N ARG A 365 51.73 11.27 46.40
CA ARG A 365 53.05 11.18 45.76
C ARG A 365 52.97 10.09 44.71
N SER A 366 52.85 10.48 43.44
CA SER A 366 53.01 9.55 42.32
C SER A 366 54.36 8.86 42.46
N SER A 367 54.36 7.55 42.67
CA SER A 367 55.58 6.74 42.69
C SER A 367 56.18 6.77 41.29
N ARG A 368 57.29 7.50 41.11
CA ARG A 368 58.11 7.39 39.89
C ARG A 368 58.57 5.94 39.80
N LYS A 369 58.10 5.23 38.78
CA LYS A 369 58.65 3.91 38.42
C LYS A 369 60.13 4.11 38.06
N LEU A 370 60.99 3.35 38.75
CA LEU A 370 62.44 3.26 38.52
C LEU A 370 62.75 2.78 37.10
#